data_AF-A0A653DBG2-F1
#
_entry.id   AF-A0A653DBG2-F1
#
_cell.length_a   1.000
_cell.length_b   1.000
_cell.length_c   1.000
_cell.angle_alpha   90.00
_cell.angle_beta   90.00
_cell.angle_gamma   90.00
#
_symmetry.space_group_name_H-M   'P 1'
#
loop_
_entity.id
_entity.type
_entity.pdbx_description
1 polymer ?
#
loop_
_entity_poly.entity_id
_entity_poly.type
_entity_poly.pdbx_seq_one_letter_code
_entity_poly.pdbx_strand_id
1 'polypeptide(L)'
;TSNYETQTFSSKTEWRVRAISATNLHLRTNHIYVSSDDIKETGYTYILPKNVLKKFVTISDLRAQICAFLYGVSPPDNPQVKELRCLVLPPQWGTHQTVHVPSTPPNHPFLADMEPLGWMHTQPNELPQLSPQDVTAHARLMSDNPQWDGEKSIIITCSFTPGSCSLTAYKLTPSGYEWGRQNTDKGNNPKGYLPSHYEKVQMLLSDRFLGFFMVPSQGSWNYNFMGVRHDPNMKYELQLANPKEFYHEIHRPAHFLNFSSLEDGDGAGADREDAFA
;
A
#
# COMPACT_ATOMS: atom_id res chain seq x y z
N THR A 1 -9.42 22.04 -28.90
CA THR A 1 -8.89 20.75 -28.41
C THR A 1 -9.64 20.41 -27.14
N SER A 2 -10.43 19.33 -27.16
CA SER A 2 -11.38 19.04 -26.09
C SER A 2 -10.67 18.56 -24.82
N ASN A 3 -11.18 18.88 -23.63
CA ASN A 3 -10.60 18.46 -22.34
C ASN A 3 -10.33 16.95 -22.25
N TYR A 4 -11.08 16.12 -22.98
CA TYR A 4 -10.91 14.67 -23.05
C TYR A 4 -9.63 14.25 -23.80
N GLU A 5 -9.30 14.91 -24.92
CA GLU A 5 -8.06 14.66 -25.66
C GLU A 5 -6.83 15.08 -24.84
N THR A 6 -6.92 16.20 -24.11
CA THR A 6 -5.85 16.68 -23.23
C THR A 6 -5.64 15.76 -22.02
N GLN A 7 -6.72 15.25 -21.40
CA GLN A 7 -6.63 14.26 -20.31
C GLN A 7 -6.05 12.92 -20.80
N THR A 8 -6.46 12.45 -21.98
CA THR A 8 -5.95 11.21 -22.59
C THR A 8 -4.48 11.35 -22.98
N PHE A 9 -4.05 12.51 -23.48
CA PHE A 9 -2.66 12.78 -23.83
C PHE A 9 -1.76 12.91 -22.59
N SER A 10 -2.22 13.60 -21.54
CA SER A 10 -1.52 13.70 -20.25
C SER A 10 -1.37 12.33 -19.59
N SER A 11 -2.39 11.48 -19.66
CA SER A 11 -2.33 10.08 -19.22
C SER A 11 -1.22 9.28 -19.92
N LYS A 12 -1.07 9.41 -21.25
CA LYS A 12 -0.08 8.64 -22.04
C LYS A 12 1.37 8.95 -21.68
N THR A 13 1.69 10.19 -21.28
CA THR A 13 3.07 10.62 -21.00
C THR A 13 3.45 10.48 -19.52
N GLU A 14 2.49 10.64 -18.61
CA GLU A 14 2.77 10.73 -17.17
C GLU A 14 3.18 9.38 -16.53
N TRP A 15 2.57 8.26 -16.95
CA TRP A 15 2.88 6.95 -16.36
C TRP A 15 4.28 6.45 -16.71
N ARG A 16 4.83 6.82 -17.89
CA ARG A 16 6.18 6.41 -18.31
C ARG A 16 7.26 7.09 -17.48
N VAL A 17 7.13 8.39 -17.22
CA VAL A 17 8.06 9.14 -16.36
C VAL A 17 8.08 8.55 -14.95
N ARG A 18 6.90 8.25 -14.40
CA ARG A 18 6.79 7.58 -13.11
C ARG A 18 7.34 6.16 -13.14
N ALA A 19 7.12 5.39 -14.20
CA ALA A 19 7.68 4.04 -14.36
C ALA A 19 9.20 4.04 -14.33
N ILE A 20 9.84 4.96 -15.06
CA ILE A 20 11.31 5.14 -15.05
C ILE A 20 11.78 5.56 -13.66
N SER A 21 11.05 6.47 -13.01
CA SER A 21 11.43 6.93 -11.66
C SER A 21 11.29 5.82 -10.61
N ALA A 22 10.29 4.94 -10.78
CA ALA A 22 10.04 3.82 -9.88
C ALA A 22 11.16 2.77 -9.91
N THR A 23 11.93 2.65 -11.01
CA THR A 23 13.08 1.73 -11.06
C THR A 23 14.16 2.08 -10.04
N ASN A 24 14.19 3.31 -9.54
CA ASN A 24 15.16 3.80 -8.56
C ASN A 24 14.66 3.72 -7.11
N LEU A 25 13.45 3.19 -6.85
CA LEU A 25 12.89 3.10 -5.49
C LEU A 25 13.77 2.29 -4.53
N HIS A 26 14.50 1.30 -5.03
CA HIS A 26 15.42 0.51 -4.21
C HIS A 26 16.53 1.36 -3.57
N LEU A 27 16.95 2.47 -4.19
CA LEU A 27 17.98 3.36 -3.63
C LEU A 27 17.51 4.01 -2.32
N ARG A 28 16.22 4.31 -2.20
CA ARG A 28 15.63 4.89 -0.98
C ARG A 28 15.70 3.94 0.20
N THR A 29 15.74 2.63 -0.06
CA THR A 29 15.80 1.60 0.98
C THR A 29 17.13 1.55 1.74
N ASN A 30 18.15 2.28 1.27
CA ASN A 30 19.41 2.47 1.97
C ASN A 30 19.32 3.50 3.09
N HIS A 31 18.36 4.42 3.01
CA HIS A 31 18.17 5.52 3.96
C HIS A 31 16.72 5.52 4.46
N ILE A 32 16.52 4.82 5.58
CA ILE A 32 15.20 4.67 6.20
C ILE A 32 15.25 5.30 7.59
N TYR A 33 14.36 6.26 7.83
CA TYR A 33 14.17 6.93 9.11
C TYR A 33 12.87 6.44 9.76
N VAL A 34 12.86 6.37 11.09
CA VAL A 34 11.68 6.01 11.87
C VAL A 34 11.44 7.14 12.86
N SER A 35 10.21 7.68 12.88
CA SER A 35 9.85 8.73 13.83
C SER A 35 9.87 8.17 15.25
N SER A 36 10.61 8.86 16.14
CA SER A 36 10.74 8.52 17.56
C SER A 36 10.05 9.54 18.49
N ASP A 37 9.44 10.59 17.94
CA ASP A 37 9.00 11.75 18.69
C ASP A 37 7.58 11.57 19.23
N ASP A 38 7.33 12.08 20.45
CA ASP A 38 6.02 12.11 21.12
C ASP A 38 5.36 10.73 21.31
N ILE A 39 6.17 9.68 21.43
CA ILE A 39 5.70 8.31 21.64
C ILE A 39 5.42 8.11 23.14
N LYS A 40 4.21 7.69 23.48
CA LYS A 40 3.88 7.29 24.85
C LYS A 40 4.66 6.03 25.24
N GLU A 41 5.22 6.00 26.45
CA GLU A 41 5.86 4.81 27.01
C GLU A 41 4.87 3.66 27.29
N THR A 42 3.58 3.96 27.29
CA THR A 42 2.50 3.00 27.51
C THR A 42 1.90 2.54 26.17
N GLY A 43 2.01 1.25 25.88
CA GLY A 43 1.44 0.63 24.67
C GLY A 43 2.31 -0.50 24.12
N TYR A 44 1.88 -1.07 23.00
CA TYR A 44 2.66 -2.08 22.29
C TYR A 44 3.80 -1.45 21.49
N THR A 45 4.93 -2.15 21.43
CA THR A 45 6.04 -1.84 20.51
C THR A 45 5.97 -2.75 19.28
N TYR A 46 5.94 -2.18 18.08
CA TYR A 46 5.82 -2.93 16.83
C TYR A 46 7.19 -3.11 16.17
N ILE A 47 7.50 -4.33 15.74
CA ILE A 47 8.77 -4.64 15.07
C ILE A 47 8.50 -5.03 13.62
N LEU A 48 8.92 -4.18 12.69
CA LEU A 48 8.82 -4.40 11.24
C LEU A 48 10.13 -4.98 10.69
N PRO A 49 10.12 -6.19 10.09
CA PRO A 49 11.33 -6.75 9.52
C PRO A 49 11.75 -5.99 8.25
N LYS A 50 13.04 -5.69 8.11
CA LYS A 50 13.52 -4.83 7.02
C LYS A 50 13.29 -5.45 5.64
N ASN A 51 13.33 -6.77 5.50
CA ASN A 51 13.20 -7.42 4.20
C ASN A 51 11.85 -7.13 3.52
N VAL A 52 10.74 -7.19 4.27
CA VAL A 52 9.41 -6.88 3.73
C VAL A 52 9.24 -5.38 3.52
N LEU A 53 9.77 -4.53 4.40
CA LEU A 53 9.75 -3.08 4.19
C LEU A 53 10.47 -2.70 2.88
N LYS A 54 11.67 -3.23 2.66
CA LYS A 54 12.44 -2.96 1.43
C LYS A 54 11.65 -3.37 0.20
N LYS A 55 11.07 -4.58 0.19
CA LYS A 55 10.26 -5.04 -0.94
C LYS A 55 8.98 -4.21 -1.11
N PHE A 56 8.33 -3.80 -0.03
CA PHE A 56 7.14 -2.94 -0.06
C PHE A 56 7.44 -1.57 -0.70
N VAL A 57 8.59 -0.98 -0.38
CA VAL A 57 9.07 0.24 -1.03
C VAL A 57 9.43 0.00 -2.49
N THR A 58 10.05 -1.13 -2.85
CA THR A 58 10.46 -1.36 -4.26
C THR A 58 9.30 -1.66 -5.20
N ILE A 59 8.20 -2.20 -4.69
CA ILE A 59 7.01 -2.48 -5.51
C ILE A 59 6.05 -1.30 -5.65
N SER A 60 6.30 -0.17 -4.98
CA SER A 60 5.36 0.95 -4.93
C SER A 60 5.49 1.89 -6.14
N ASP A 61 4.72 2.99 -6.10
CA ASP A 61 4.85 4.13 -7.00
C ASP A 61 5.06 5.41 -6.18
N LEU A 62 5.69 6.42 -6.79
CA LEU A 62 5.98 7.69 -6.12
C LEU A 62 4.75 8.60 -5.94
N ARG A 63 3.65 8.33 -6.66
CA ARG A 63 2.44 9.17 -6.64
C ARG A 63 1.21 8.40 -6.16
N ALA A 64 0.94 7.23 -6.70
CA ALA A 64 -0.17 6.40 -6.28
C ALA A 64 0.20 5.63 -5.00
N GLN A 65 -0.58 5.82 -3.95
CA GLN A 65 -0.41 5.07 -2.72
C GLN A 65 -0.71 3.59 -2.94
N ILE A 66 0.03 2.73 -2.24
CA ILE A 66 -0.26 1.30 -2.11
C ILE A 66 -0.29 0.96 -0.63
N CYS A 67 -1.01 -0.08 -0.24
CA CYS A 67 -1.10 -0.57 1.12
C CYS A 67 -0.90 -2.09 1.23
N ALA A 68 -0.57 -2.52 2.45
CA ALA A 68 -0.57 -3.91 2.85
C ALA A 68 -1.19 -4.04 4.24
N PHE A 69 -1.99 -5.09 4.44
CA PHE A 69 -2.46 -5.47 5.78
C PHE A 69 -1.33 -6.15 6.55
N LEU A 70 -1.26 -5.86 7.84
CA LEU A 70 -0.21 -6.31 8.74
C LEU A 70 -0.72 -7.48 9.58
N TYR A 71 0.04 -8.57 9.60
CA TYR A 71 -0.22 -9.73 10.45
C TYR A 71 1.04 -10.07 11.24
N GLY A 72 0.84 -10.49 12.48
CA GLY A 72 1.97 -10.81 13.35
C GLY A 72 1.57 -11.53 14.62
N VAL A 73 2.55 -11.67 15.50
CA VAL A 73 2.41 -12.32 16.81
C VAL A 73 3.22 -11.56 17.85
N SER A 74 2.88 -11.74 19.11
CA SER A 74 3.79 -11.42 20.20
C SER A 74 4.80 -12.55 20.44
N PRO A 75 6.08 -12.23 20.71
CA PRO A 75 7.03 -13.20 21.23
C PRO A 75 6.49 -13.90 22.50
N PRO A 76 6.77 -15.20 22.71
CA PRO A 76 6.28 -15.94 23.89
C PRO A 76 6.72 -15.34 25.23
N ASP A 77 7.87 -14.67 25.24
CA ASP A 77 8.51 -14.05 26.39
C ASP A 77 8.09 -12.59 26.61
N ASN A 78 7.51 -11.92 25.61
CA ASN A 78 7.15 -10.51 25.72
C ASN A 78 5.84 -10.16 24.99
N PRO A 79 4.69 -10.17 25.71
CA PRO A 79 3.39 -9.85 25.12
C PRO A 79 3.22 -8.38 24.73
N GLN A 80 4.05 -7.47 25.24
CA GLN A 80 4.00 -6.03 24.91
C GLN A 80 4.68 -5.71 23.57
N VAL A 81 5.37 -6.68 22.97
CA VAL A 81 5.98 -6.54 21.64
C VAL A 81 5.09 -7.23 20.61
N LYS A 82 4.95 -6.60 19.44
CA LYS A 82 4.25 -7.13 18.27
C LYS A 82 5.21 -7.26 17.10
N GLU A 83 5.59 -8.48 16.75
CA GLU A 83 6.45 -8.75 15.60
C GLU A 83 5.60 -8.93 14.35
N LEU A 84 5.76 -8.03 13.38
CA LEU A 84 5.06 -8.11 12.09
C LEU A 84 5.71 -9.22 11.25
N ARG A 85 4.99 -10.32 11.03
CA ARG A 85 5.51 -11.49 10.33
C ARG A 85 5.06 -11.54 8.87
N CYS A 86 3.91 -10.96 8.55
CA CYS A 86 3.34 -11.03 7.21
C CYS A 86 2.74 -9.70 6.75
N LEU A 87 3.03 -9.34 5.50
CA LEU A 87 2.34 -8.28 4.77
C LEU A 87 1.43 -8.91 3.71
N VAL A 88 0.13 -8.66 3.80
CA VAL A 88 -0.84 -9.10 2.79
C VAL A 88 -1.14 -7.94 1.85
N LEU A 89 -0.90 -8.12 0.56
CA LEU A 89 -1.31 -7.15 -0.47
C LEU A 89 -2.67 -7.57 -1.07
N PRO A 90 -3.78 -6.91 -0.71
CA PRO A 90 -5.06 -7.16 -1.37
C PRO A 90 -5.08 -6.57 -2.79
N PRO A 91 -6.06 -6.96 -3.63
CA PRO A 91 -6.48 -6.16 -4.78
C PRO A 91 -6.69 -4.70 -4.35
N GLN A 92 -6.13 -3.73 -5.05
CA GLN A 92 -6.22 -2.32 -4.63
C GLN A 92 -5.88 -1.34 -5.74
N TRP A 93 -6.33 -0.10 -5.60
CA TRP A 93 -5.84 1.04 -6.38
C TRP A 93 -5.70 2.27 -5.48
N GLY A 94 -4.86 3.22 -5.90
CA GLY A 94 -4.50 4.36 -5.06
C GLY A 94 -4.58 5.68 -5.80
N THR A 95 -4.80 6.72 -5.01
CA THR A 95 -4.59 8.11 -5.43
C THR A 95 -3.33 8.64 -4.76
N HIS A 96 -3.07 9.94 -4.87
CA HIS A 96 -1.99 10.59 -4.14
C HIS A 96 -2.31 10.85 -2.66
N GLN A 97 -3.57 10.70 -2.25
CA GLN A 97 -4.04 11.00 -0.89
C GLN A 97 -4.56 9.78 -0.13
N THR A 98 -5.01 8.73 -0.82
CA THR A 98 -5.65 7.57 -0.19
C THR A 98 -5.55 6.33 -1.06
N VAL A 99 -5.82 5.17 -0.45
CA VAL A 99 -5.86 3.85 -1.09
C VAL A 99 -7.28 3.28 -0.99
N HIS A 100 -7.66 2.50 -1.98
CA HIS A 100 -8.95 1.81 -2.04
C HIS A 100 -8.69 0.31 -2.09
N VAL A 101 -9.30 -0.41 -1.14
CA VAL A 101 -9.22 -1.86 -0.99
C VAL A 101 -10.64 -2.46 -0.93
N PRO A 102 -10.80 -3.75 -1.25
CA PRO A 102 -12.03 -4.48 -1.00
C PRO A 102 -12.35 -4.57 0.48
N SER A 103 -13.65 -4.67 0.80
CA SER A 103 -14.14 -4.91 2.16
C SER A 103 -13.85 -6.32 2.66
N THR A 104 -13.63 -7.27 1.74
CA THR A 104 -13.31 -8.67 2.07
C THR A 104 -11.99 -8.75 2.85
N PRO A 105 -11.97 -9.25 4.10
CA PRO A 105 -10.73 -9.41 4.85
C PRO A 105 -9.82 -10.49 4.27
N PRO A 106 -8.50 -10.39 4.47
CA PRO A 106 -7.58 -11.48 4.19
C PRO A 106 -7.96 -12.74 4.96
N ASN A 107 -8.05 -13.87 4.25
CA ASN A 107 -8.24 -15.18 4.85
C ASN A 107 -7.34 -16.21 4.15
N HIS A 108 -6.53 -16.93 4.93
CA HIS A 108 -5.67 -17.99 4.45
C HIS A 108 -5.14 -18.83 5.62
N PRO A 109 -4.89 -20.15 5.47
CA PRO A 109 -4.33 -20.99 6.54
C PRO A 109 -3.05 -20.44 7.20
N PHE A 110 -2.11 -19.91 6.42
CA PHE A 110 -0.90 -19.25 6.97
C PHE A 110 -1.18 -18.04 7.87
N LEU A 111 -2.37 -17.43 7.80
CA LEU A 111 -2.75 -16.29 8.64
C LEU A 111 -3.46 -16.72 9.93
N ALA A 112 -3.88 -17.99 10.04
CA ALA A 112 -4.72 -18.46 11.14
C ALA A 112 -4.04 -18.34 12.52
N ASP A 113 -2.72 -18.52 12.57
CA ASP A 113 -1.92 -18.44 13.79
C ASP A 113 -1.39 -17.03 14.08
N MET A 114 -1.83 -16.01 13.34
CA MET A 114 -1.42 -14.62 13.50
C MET A 114 -2.62 -13.72 13.79
N GLU A 115 -2.38 -12.64 14.51
CA GLU A 115 -3.39 -11.60 14.73
C GLU A 115 -3.22 -10.44 13.73
N PRO A 116 -4.31 -9.78 13.30
CA PRO A 116 -4.22 -8.59 12.48
C PRO A 116 -3.72 -7.42 13.32
N LEU A 117 -2.69 -6.74 12.82
CA LEU A 117 -2.01 -5.62 13.49
C LEU A 117 -2.21 -4.30 12.76
N GLY A 118 -3.20 -4.23 11.86
CA GLY A 118 -3.55 -3.03 11.13
C GLY A 118 -3.06 -3.05 9.67
N TRP A 119 -2.59 -1.90 9.19
CA TRP A 119 -2.15 -1.75 7.80
C TRP A 119 -1.01 -0.74 7.67
N MET A 120 -0.27 -0.85 6.58
CA MET A 120 0.72 0.14 6.19
C MET A 120 0.45 0.64 4.78
N HIS A 121 0.82 1.88 4.48
CA HIS A 121 0.72 2.42 3.13
C HIS A 121 1.86 3.37 2.79
N THR A 122 2.12 3.51 1.50
CA THR A 122 3.05 4.53 1.00
C THR A 122 2.38 5.90 0.96
N GLN A 123 3.18 6.94 1.11
CA GLN A 123 2.71 8.32 1.07
C GLN A 123 3.67 9.17 0.21
N PRO A 124 3.16 9.90 -0.80
CA PRO A 124 4.02 10.68 -1.71
C PRO A 124 4.81 11.79 -1.00
N ASN A 125 4.19 12.42 -0.01
CA ASN A 125 4.78 13.51 0.77
C ASN A 125 4.69 13.16 2.25
N GLU A 126 5.72 13.48 3.02
CA GLU A 126 5.66 13.35 4.49
C GLU A 126 4.67 14.37 5.07
N LEU A 127 3.80 13.91 5.96
CA LEU A 127 2.84 14.75 6.67
C LEU A 127 3.21 14.79 8.16
N PRO A 128 3.06 15.94 8.84
CA PRO A 128 3.32 16.05 10.28
C PRO A 128 2.27 15.32 11.14
N GLN A 129 1.15 14.93 10.53
CA GLN A 129 0.01 14.31 11.17
C GLN A 129 -0.53 13.15 10.33
N LEU A 130 -1.23 12.22 10.98
CA LEU A 130 -2.00 11.19 10.29
C LEU A 130 -3.10 11.85 9.44
N SER A 131 -3.33 11.41 8.21
CA SER A 131 -4.31 12.07 7.37
C SER A 131 -5.75 11.79 7.86
N PRO A 132 -6.71 12.72 7.67
CA PRO A 132 -8.12 12.44 7.96
C PRO A 132 -8.67 11.24 7.18
N GLN A 133 -8.14 11.00 5.97
CA GLN A 133 -8.46 9.85 5.15
C GLN A 133 -8.01 8.54 5.80
N ASP A 134 -6.82 8.50 6.39
CA ASP A 134 -6.32 7.30 7.09
C ASP A 134 -7.08 7.03 8.38
N VAL A 135 -7.44 8.07 9.14
CA VAL A 135 -8.32 7.92 10.33
C VAL A 135 -9.67 7.34 9.92
N THR A 136 -10.27 7.87 8.87
CA THR A 136 -11.55 7.40 8.33
C THR A 136 -11.43 5.96 7.82
N ALA A 137 -10.38 5.65 7.06
CA ALA A 137 -10.16 4.32 6.50
C ALA A 137 -9.94 3.27 7.59
N HIS A 138 -9.07 3.56 8.57
CA HIS A 138 -8.79 2.63 9.66
C HIS A 138 -10.03 2.41 10.55
N ALA A 139 -10.79 3.45 10.88
CA ALA A 139 -12.02 3.32 11.65
C ALA A 139 -13.09 2.46 10.94
N ARG A 140 -13.24 2.63 9.62
CA ARG A 140 -14.14 1.80 8.80
C ARG A 140 -13.67 0.36 8.71
N LEU A 141 -12.37 0.14 8.46
CA LEU A 141 -11.79 -1.21 8.46
C LEU A 141 -12.04 -1.92 9.78
N MET A 142 -11.86 -1.25 10.92
CA MET A 142 -12.17 -1.81 12.24
C MET A 142 -13.67 -2.08 12.43
N SER A 143 -14.54 -1.18 11.96
CA SER A 143 -15.99 -1.36 12.03
C SER A 143 -16.47 -2.58 11.23
N ASP A 144 -15.85 -2.82 10.08
CA ASP A 144 -16.22 -3.91 9.17
C ASP A 144 -15.57 -5.25 9.58
N ASN A 145 -14.52 -5.22 10.41
CA ASN A 145 -13.73 -6.38 10.79
C ASN A 145 -13.58 -6.51 12.31
N PRO A 146 -14.50 -7.22 12.99
CA PRO A 146 -14.49 -7.37 14.45
C PRO A 146 -13.21 -8.00 15.03
N GLN A 147 -12.43 -8.71 14.20
CA GLN A 147 -11.13 -9.27 14.57
C GLN A 147 -10.03 -8.22 14.79
N TRP A 148 -10.24 -6.97 14.38
CA TRP A 148 -9.27 -5.89 14.57
C TRP A 148 -9.50 -5.21 15.93
N ASP A 149 -8.54 -5.39 16.82
CA ASP A 149 -8.53 -4.76 18.14
C ASP A 149 -7.96 -3.34 18.04
N GLY A 150 -8.75 -2.32 18.40
CA GLY A 150 -8.35 -0.91 18.33
C GLY A 150 -7.16 -0.54 19.19
N GLU A 151 -6.82 -1.35 20.20
CA GLU A 151 -5.63 -1.15 21.01
C GLU A 151 -4.35 -1.76 20.38
N LYS A 152 -4.51 -2.66 19.41
CA LYS A 152 -3.42 -3.41 18.76
C LYS A 152 -3.25 -3.12 17.27
N SER A 153 -4.27 -2.60 16.60
CA SER A 153 -4.21 -2.30 15.18
C SER A 153 -3.65 -0.90 14.94
N ILE A 154 -2.68 -0.80 14.04
CA ILE A 154 -1.98 0.45 13.76
C ILE A 154 -2.05 0.85 12.27
N ILE A 155 -1.75 2.11 11.99
CA ILE A 155 -1.47 2.63 10.66
C ILE A 155 0.01 2.96 10.59
N ILE A 156 0.75 2.33 9.68
CA ILE A 156 2.13 2.73 9.38
C ILE A 156 2.14 3.53 8.08
N THR A 157 2.53 4.81 8.18
CA THR A 157 2.76 5.63 6.99
C THR A 157 4.22 5.49 6.56
N CYS A 158 4.45 5.23 5.27
CA CYS A 158 5.77 5.15 4.66
C CYS A 158 5.93 6.28 3.64
N SER A 159 6.50 7.40 4.09
CA SER A 159 6.60 8.63 3.31
C SER A 159 7.88 8.69 2.47
N PHE A 160 7.77 9.13 1.21
CA PHE A 160 8.92 9.31 0.33
C PHE A 160 9.55 10.69 0.47
N THR A 161 10.57 10.79 1.31
CA THR A 161 11.44 11.97 1.47
C THR A 161 12.54 11.99 0.41
N PRO A 162 13.19 13.12 0.09
CA PRO A 162 14.28 13.16 -0.90
C PRO A 162 15.37 12.11 -0.62
N GLY A 163 15.59 11.18 -1.57
CA GLY A 163 16.60 10.12 -1.47
C GLY A 163 16.39 9.05 -0.38
N SER A 164 15.26 9.07 0.34
CA SER A 164 15.04 8.25 1.54
C SER A 164 13.57 7.85 1.69
N CYS A 165 13.28 7.12 2.77
CA CYS A 165 11.92 6.88 3.28
C CYS A 165 11.86 7.22 4.78
N SER A 166 10.73 7.77 5.21
CA SER A 166 10.42 8.03 6.62
C SER A 166 9.18 7.23 7.03
N LEU A 167 9.23 6.56 8.18
CA LEU A 167 8.11 5.80 8.71
C LEU A 167 7.61 6.35 10.03
N THR A 168 6.29 6.44 10.16
CA THR A 168 5.61 6.74 11.43
C THR A 168 4.47 5.76 11.64
N ALA A 169 4.33 5.26 12.86
CA ALA A 169 3.24 4.38 13.24
C ALA A 169 2.25 5.12 14.13
N TYR A 170 0.96 4.92 13.88
CA TYR A 170 -0.14 5.55 14.59
C TYR A 170 -1.16 4.53 15.05
N LYS A 171 -1.84 4.82 16.15
CA LYS A 171 -3.04 4.13 16.61
C LYS A 171 -4.18 5.12 16.71
N LEU A 172 -5.42 4.69 16.47
CA LEU A 172 -6.57 5.54 16.74
C LEU A 172 -6.86 5.62 18.24
N THR A 173 -7.33 6.79 18.66
CA THR A 173 -7.99 6.92 19.97
C THR A 173 -9.46 6.51 19.86
N PRO A 174 -10.15 6.24 20.99
CA PRO A 174 -11.59 5.99 20.96
C PRO A 174 -12.39 7.12 20.30
N SER A 175 -11.99 8.39 20.48
CA SER A 175 -12.62 9.53 19.82
C SER A 175 -12.36 9.55 18.32
N GLY A 176 -11.14 9.21 17.89
CA GLY A 176 -10.80 9.09 16.47
C GLY A 176 -11.53 7.96 15.76
N TYR A 177 -11.72 6.82 16.43
CA TYR A 177 -12.54 5.73 15.91
C TYR A 177 -13.99 6.18 15.69
N GLU A 178 -14.61 6.80 16.69
CA GLU A 178 -16.02 7.23 16.59
C GLU A 178 -16.19 8.30 15.49
N TRP A 179 -15.29 9.27 15.44
CA TRP A 179 -15.29 10.28 14.39
C TRP A 179 -15.08 9.66 12.99
N GLY A 180 -14.08 8.79 12.83
CA GLY A 180 -13.71 8.21 11.55
C GLY A 180 -14.81 7.31 10.96
N ARG A 181 -15.55 6.58 11.82
CA ARG A 181 -16.70 5.76 11.40
C ARG A 181 -17.84 6.62 10.84
N GLN A 182 -18.09 7.79 11.44
CA GLN A 182 -19.17 8.69 11.04
C GLN A 182 -18.79 9.64 9.90
N ASN A 183 -17.50 9.88 9.67
CA ASN A 183 -17.06 10.84 8.67
C ASN A 183 -17.43 10.38 7.26
N THR A 184 -18.08 11.26 6.49
CA THR A 184 -18.42 11.05 5.07
C THR A 184 -17.65 11.95 4.12
N ASP A 185 -17.02 13.01 4.65
CA ASP A 185 -16.26 13.97 3.86
C ASP A 185 -14.86 13.41 3.55
N LYS A 186 -14.54 13.35 2.25
CA LYS A 186 -13.26 12.82 1.73
C LYS A 186 -12.23 13.92 1.45
N GLY A 187 -12.56 15.18 1.73
CA GLY A 187 -11.64 16.31 1.60
C GLY A 187 -10.49 16.26 2.60
N ASN A 188 -9.52 17.15 2.41
CA ASN A 188 -8.32 17.23 3.27
C ASN A 188 -8.59 17.91 4.62
N ASN A 189 -9.71 18.63 4.78
CA ASN A 189 -10.08 19.33 6.01
C ASN A 189 -11.53 19.02 6.39
N PRO A 190 -11.87 17.75 6.66
CA PRO A 190 -13.23 17.37 7.00
C PRO A 190 -13.63 17.93 8.36
N LYS A 191 -14.92 18.26 8.50
CA LYS A 191 -15.45 18.88 9.72
C LYS A 191 -15.22 17.97 10.94
N GLY A 192 -14.67 18.56 12.00
CA GLY A 192 -14.49 17.89 13.29
C GLY A 192 -13.24 17.01 13.39
N TYR A 193 -12.40 16.95 12.35
CA TYR A 193 -11.08 16.31 12.45
C TYR A 193 -10.20 17.03 13.48
N LEU A 194 -9.56 16.27 14.37
CA LEU A 194 -8.69 16.79 15.43
C LEU A 194 -7.43 15.93 15.58
N PRO A 195 -6.26 16.51 15.92
CA PRO A 195 -5.05 15.75 16.24
C PRO A 195 -5.19 14.75 17.39
N SER A 196 -6.20 14.91 18.26
CA SER A 196 -6.51 13.98 19.35
C SER A 196 -7.17 12.68 18.89
N HIS A 197 -7.43 12.51 17.59
CA HIS A 197 -8.02 11.30 17.01
C HIS A 197 -7.01 10.15 16.87
N TYR A 198 -5.72 10.42 17.02
CA TYR A 198 -4.68 9.41 16.88
C TYR A 198 -3.53 9.70 17.83
N GLU A 199 -2.73 8.67 18.07
CA GLU A 199 -1.52 8.73 18.89
C GLU A 199 -0.39 8.04 18.14
N LYS A 200 0.82 8.57 18.23
CA LYS A 200 2.00 7.89 17.70
C LYS A 200 2.34 6.71 18.60
N VAL A 201 2.76 5.61 17.99
CA VAL A 201 3.16 4.38 18.70
C VAL A 201 4.57 3.98 18.33
N GLN A 202 5.22 3.23 19.24
CA GLN A 202 6.59 2.82 19.04
C GLN A 202 6.70 1.77 17.94
N MET A 203 7.58 2.02 16.97
CA MET A 203 7.95 1.04 15.95
C MET A 203 9.47 0.96 15.84
N LEU A 204 9.98 -0.25 15.63
CA LEU A 204 11.39 -0.54 15.39
C LEU A 204 11.54 -1.35 14.11
N LEU A 205 12.68 -1.17 13.44
CA LEU A 205 13.08 -2.01 12.32
C LEU A 205 14.01 -3.12 12.82
N SER A 206 13.83 -4.33 12.29
CA SER A 206 14.66 -5.48 12.69
C SER A 206 15.22 -6.23 11.49
N ASP A 207 16.47 -6.67 11.63
CA ASP A 207 17.13 -7.66 10.76
C ASP A 207 17.18 -9.05 11.41
N ARG A 208 16.63 -9.21 12.63
CA ARG A 208 16.72 -10.47 13.40
C ARG A 208 15.84 -11.58 12.85
N PHE A 209 14.81 -11.23 12.09
CA PHE A 209 13.91 -12.18 11.47
C PHE A 209 13.44 -11.65 10.12
N LEU A 210 12.93 -12.56 9.29
CA LEU A 210 12.35 -12.24 8.00
C LEU A 210 10.83 -12.28 8.11
N GLY A 211 10.17 -11.29 7.52
CA GLY A 211 8.75 -11.39 7.20
C GLY A 211 8.53 -12.01 5.83
N PHE A 212 7.27 -12.32 5.51
CA PHE A 212 6.87 -12.82 4.19
C PHE A 212 5.66 -12.06 3.65
N PHE A 213 5.35 -12.28 2.37
CA PHE A 213 4.21 -11.68 1.71
C PHE A 213 3.13 -12.70 1.39
N MET A 214 1.88 -12.22 1.42
CA MET A 214 0.77 -12.89 0.77
C MET A 214 0.16 -11.96 -0.27
N VAL A 215 -0.18 -12.52 -1.42
CA VAL A 215 -0.69 -11.78 -2.58
C VAL A 215 -1.89 -12.52 -3.15
N PRO A 216 -2.70 -11.89 -4.04
CA PRO A 216 -3.85 -12.56 -4.63
C PRO A 216 -3.42 -13.81 -5.40
N SER A 217 -4.16 -14.92 -5.23
CA SER A 217 -3.91 -16.18 -5.94
C SER A 217 -4.17 -16.03 -7.44
N GLN A 218 -5.20 -15.26 -7.78
CA GLN A 218 -5.56 -14.91 -9.15
C GLN A 218 -5.48 -13.40 -9.36
N GLY A 219 -5.03 -13.02 -10.56
CA GLY A 219 -4.93 -11.64 -10.98
C GLY A 219 -3.75 -10.90 -10.35
N SER A 220 -3.96 -9.62 -10.11
CA SER A 220 -2.97 -8.66 -9.67
C SER A 220 -3.31 -8.17 -8.26
N TRP A 221 -2.35 -7.68 -7.48
CA TRP A 221 -2.66 -6.83 -6.34
C TRP A 221 -2.89 -5.38 -6.79
N ASN A 222 -2.21 -4.92 -7.85
CA ASN A 222 -2.30 -3.57 -8.38
C ASN A 222 -3.37 -3.42 -9.47
N TYR A 223 -4.44 -2.69 -9.17
CA TYR A 223 -5.53 -2.34 -10.08
C TYR A 223 -5.48 -0.89 -10.57
N ASN A 224 -4.39 -0.14 -10.33
CA ASN A 224 -4.28 1.25 -10.78
C ASN A 224 -4.41 1.42 -12.31
N PHE A 225 -4.05 0.40 -13.11
CA PHE A 225 -4.24 0.40 -14.57
C PHE A 225 -5.48 -0.37 -15.03
N MET A 226 -6.26 -0.92 -14.10
CA MET A 226 -7.43 -1.75 -14.34
C MET A 226 -8.58 -1.38 -13.40
N GLY A 227 -8.74 -0.08 -13.10
CA GLY A 227 -9.67 0.40 -12.06
C GLY A 227 -11.12 -0.05 -12.28
N VAL A 228 -11.55 -0.20 -13.53
CA VAL A 228 -12.89 -0.73 -13.89
C VAL A 228 -13.13 -2.18 -13.47
N ARG A 229 -12.05 -2.95 -13.21
CA ARG A 229 -12.12 -4.34 -12.74
C ARG A 229 -12.09 -4.46 -11.21
N HIS A 230 -11.84 -3.36 -10.50
CA HIS A 230 -11.84 -3.35 -9.05
C HIS A 230 -13.24 -3.01 -8.53
N ASP A 231 -13.77 -3.85 -7.65
CA ASP A 231 -15.06 -3.62 -6.98
C ASP A 231 -14.87 -3.69 -5.45
N PRO A 232 -15.45 -2.77 -4.66
CA PRO A 232 -15.33 -2.80 -3.19
C PRO A 232 -15.79 -4.11 -2.54
N ASN A 233 -16.71 -4.85 -3.15
CA ASN A 233 -17.24 -6.10 -2.64
C ASN A 233 -16.60 -7.33 -3.30
N MET A 234 -15.53 -7.14 -4.08
CA MET A 234 -14.87 -8.27 -4.72
C MET A 234 -14.28 -9.23 -3.68
N LYS A 235 -14.36 -10.52 -4.00
CA LYS A 235 -13.70 -11.58 -3.24
C LYS A 235 -12.35 -11.88 -3.87
N TYR A 236 -11.41 -12.29 -3.03
CA TYR A 236 -10.10 -12.73 -3.48
C TYR A 236 -9.60 -13.84 -2.57
N GLU A 237 -8.79 -14.71 -3.14
CA GLU A 237 -8.04 -15.72 -2.42
C GLU A 237 -6.56 -15.31 -2.40
N LEU A 238 -5.81 -15.86 -1.46
CA LEU A 238 -4.40 -15.52 -1.26
C LEU A 238 -3.49 -16.70 -1.58
N GLN A 239 -2.26 -16.39 -1.94
CA GLN A 239 -1.17 -17.34 -2.09
C GLN A 239 0.11 -16.80 -1.44
N LEU A 240 0.99 -17.71 -1.03
CA LEU A 240 2.32 -17.39 -0.54
C LEU A 240 3.25 -17.08 -1.73
N ALA A 241 3.40 -15.80 -2.06
CA ALA A 241 4.30 -15.35 -3.10
C ALA A 241 4.74 -13.89 -2.87
N ASN A 242 5.87 -13.51 -3.47
CA ASN A 242 6.34 -12.14 -3.43
C ASN A 242 5.55 -11.25 -4.41
N PRO A 243 5.20 -10.02 -4.02
CA PRO A 243 4.51 -9.09 -4.90
C PRO A 243 5.39 -8.64 -6.07
N LYS A 244 4.76 -8.48 -7.23
CA LYS A 244 5.35 -7.88 -8.43
C LYS A 244 5.40 -6.37 -8.31
N GLU A 245 6.33 -5.73 -9.01
CA GLU A 245 6.55 -4.28 -8.99
C GLU A 245 5.35 -3.51 -9.60
N PHE A 246 5.11 -2.26 -9.18
CA PHE A 246 3.95 -1.47 -9.62
C PHE A 246 3.72 -1.51 -11.13
N TYR A 247 4.79 -1.36 -11.92
CA TYR A 247 4.77 -1.32 -13.39
C TYR A 247 5.07 -2.68 -14.05
N HIS A 248 4.98 -3.79 -13.34
CA HIS A 248 5.10 -5.12 -13.93
C HIS A 248 4.02 -5.34 -15.01
N GLU A 249 4.34 -6.11 -16.07
CA GLU A 249 3.47 -6.29 -17.25
C GLU A 249 2.05 -6.76 -16.90
N ILE A 250 1.95 -7.70 -15.95
CA ILE A 250 0.69 -8.28 -15.46
C ILE A 250 -0.28 -7.24 -14.88
N HIS A 251 0.23 -6.10 -14.40
CA HIS A 251 -0.59 -5.03 -13.84
C HIS A 251 -1.18 -4.12 -14.92
N ARG A 252 -0.64 -4.15 -16.14
CA ARG A 252 -0.96 -3.20 -17.21
C ARG A 252 -1.14 -3.89 -18.58
N PRO A 253 -1.97 -4.93 -18.69
CA PRO A 253 -2.12 -5.73 -19.90
C PRO A 253 -2.58 -4.90 -21.11
N ALA A 254 -3.42 -3.87 -20.89
CA ALA A 254 -3.90 -2.99 -21.96
C ALA A 254 -2.76 -2.26 -22.70
N HIS A 255 -1.65 -1.93 -22.02
CA HIS A 255 -0.50 -1.29 -22.67
C HIS A 255 0.21 -2.22 -23.66
N PHE A 256 0.15 -3.53 -23.45
CA PHE A 256 0.78 -4.54 -24.32
C PHE A 256 -0.18 -4.98 -25.44
N LEU A 257 -1.47 -5.19 -25.13
CA LEU A 257 -2.48 -5.58 -26.12
C LEU A 257 -2.77 -4.46 -27.14
N ASN A 258 -2.73 -3.19 -26.74
CA ASN A 258 -2.91 -2.08 -27.66
C ASN A 258 -1.69 -1.88 -28.58
N PHE A 259 -0.52 -2.37 -28.17
CA PHE A 259 0.68 -2.31 -29.00
C PHE A 259 0.62 -3.36 -30.12
N SER A 260 0.16 -4.57 -29.82
CA SER A 260 0.01 -5.63 -30.83
C SER A 260 -1.02 -5.29 -31.92
N SER A 261 -2.07 -4.51 -31.61
CA SER A 261 -3.05 -4.08 -32.62
C SER A 261 -2.52 -3.09 -33.66
N LEU A 262 -1.31 -2.55 -33.48
CA LEU A 262 -0.68 -1.66 -34.47
C LEU A 262 0.08 -2.43 -35.56
N GLU A 263 0.43 -3.69 -35.33
CA GLU A 263 1.20 -4.51 -36.29
C GLU A 263 0.33 -5.03 -37.46
N ASP A 264 -0.99 -5.10 -37.31
CA ASP A 264 -1.91 -5.49 -38.39
C ASP A 264 -2.07 -4.40 -39.48
N GLY A 265 -1.43 -3.23 -39.31
CA GLY A 265 -1.53 -2.08 -40.21
C GLY A 265 -0.46 -2.01 -41.31
N ASP A 266 0.57 -2.85 -41.29
CA ASP A 266 1.72 -2.71 -42.19
C ASP A 266 1.82 -3.89 -43.18
N GLY A 267 0.85 -3.93 -44.10
CA GLY A 267 0.99 -4.63 -45.38
C GLY A 267 2.03 -4.00 -46.33
N ALA A 268 2.93 -3.16 -45.81
CA ALA A 268 4.02 -2.51 -46.53
C ALA A 268 5.38 -2.89 -45.93
N GLY A 269 5.58 -4.16 -45.59
CA GLY A 269 6.89 -4.71 -45.28
C GLY A 269 7.69 -4.98 -46.55
N ALA A 270 8.58 -4.05 -46.89
CA ALA A 270 9.67 -4.27 -47.85
C ALA A 270 10.43 -5.57 -47.56
N ASP A 271 11.00 -6.21 -48.59
CA ASP A 271 11.84 -7.40 -48.47
C ASP A 271 12.82 -7.26 -47.29
N ARG A 272 12.65 -8.10 -46.27
CA ARG A 272 13.56 -8.16 -45.12
C ARG A 272 14.41 -9.41 -45.26
N GLU A 273 15.67 -9.21 -45.64
CA GLU A 273 16.68 -10.25 -45.50
C GLU A 273 16.93 -10.49 -44.02
N ASP A 274 16.58 -11.69 -43.55
CA ASP A 274 16.98 -12.20 -42.24
C ASP A 274 17.91 -13.40 -42.43
N ALA A 275 19.22 -13.13 -42.34
CA ALA A 275 20.27 -14.13 -42.52
C ALA A 275 20.53 -14.97 -41.26
N PHE A 276 19.77 -14.74 -40.17
CA PHE A 276 19.94 -15.43 -38.89
C PHE A 276 18.60 -15.99 -38.41
N ALA A 277 18.53 -17.32 -38.30
CA ALA A 277 17.41 -18.03 -37.70
C ALA A 277 17.36 -17.89 -36.18
#